data_AF-A0A2V9S5X0-F1
#
_entry.id   AF-A0A2V9S5X0-F1
#
_cell.length_a   1.000
_cell.length_b   1.000
_cell.length_c   1.000
_cell.angle_alpha   90.00
_cell.angle_beta   90.00
_cell.angle_gamma   90.00
#
_symmetry.space_group_name_H-M   'P 1'
#
loop_
_entity.id
_entity.type
_entity.pdbx_description
1 polymer ?
#
loop_
_entity_poly.entity_id
_entity_poly.type
_entity_poly.pdbx_seq_one_letter_code
_entity_poly.pdbx_strand_id
1 'polypeptide(L)'
;MHPRSANEHRTQQNKRGGVKDSPLVEIQGRHLKLTNLDKVLYPSAGFTKGQVIDYYARIAPVLVPHLNARPLTLKRYPNGVDEQFFFEKNATKHRPDWVKTAPIWSEGNRRNINYILANDLPTLVWLANLAAIELHPSLSLAKEIACPTMIVFDLDPGPPANIVQCCQVAFWLREIFQRFGLESFPKTSGSKGLQIYVPLNSKTSYDTTKPFAHALARLLEDEHRDLVVSDMKKALRTGKVLVDWSQNDEHKTTIAVYSLRARERPTVSTPVSWEEVELAFKKKDPKLLVFEAQKVLERVQKRGDLFEPLLNLKQKLPDMSGLARKSPAEAMKAGLDLAAHGVTRGSGKRRSSSAPRRTVPSRRRKL
;
A
#
# COMPACT_ATOMS: atom_id res chain seq x y z
N MET A 1 -9.56 -37.05 80.16
CA MET A 1 -8.65 -37.71 79.21
C MET A 1 -9.34 -37.78 77.85
N HIS A 2 -8.73 -37.16 76.83
CA HIS A 2 -8.97 -37.34 75.39
C HIS A 2 -8.76 -38.82 74.96
N PRO A 3 -9.17 -39.32 73.76
CA PRO A 3 -8.95 -38.61 72.47
C PRO A 3 -9.83 -38.92 71.21
N ARG A 4 -9.56 -38.12 70.15
CA ARG A 4 -9.55 -38.40 68.67
C ARG A 4 -10.89 -38.53 67.93
N SER A 5 -11.31 -37.56 67.09
CA SER A 5 -10.82 -37.12 65.76
C SER A 5 -11.11 -38.10 64.61
N ALA A 6 -12.12 -37.76 63.80
CA ALA A 6 -12.22 -38.17 62.40
C ALA A 6 -12.56 -36.90 61.60
N ASN A 7 -11.55 -36.33 60.95
CA ASN A 7 -11.69 -35.24 60.00
C ASN A 7 -11.32 -35.84 58.64
N GLU A 8 -12.31 -35.99 57.77
CA GLU A 8 -12.12 -36.52 56.42
C GLU A 8 -11.36 -35.50 55.57
N HIS A 9 -10.12 -35.85 55.22
CA HIS A 9 -9.34 -35.12 54.22
C HIS A 9 -9.94 -35.34 52.84
N ARG A 10 -10.81 -34.41 52.39
CA ARG A 10 -11.16 -34.25 50.99
C ARG A 10 -10.14 -33.34 50.32
N THR A 11 -9.15 -33.95 49.69
CA THR A 11 -8.13 -33.26 48.89
C THR A 11 -8.78 -32.60 47.67
N GLN A 12 -9.15 -31.32 47.78
CA GLN A 12 -9.47 -30.50 46.62
C GLN A 12 -8.18 -30.13 45.89
N GLN A 13 -7.87 -30.87 44.83
CA GLN A 13 -6.95 -30.41 43.79
C GLN A 13 -7.58 -29.20 43.08
N ASN A 14 -7.21 -28.00 43.52
CA ASN A 14 -7.48 -26.79 42.79
C ASN A 14 -6.62 -26.78 41.51
N LYS A 15 -7.30 -26.95 40.37
CA LYS A 15 -6.80 -26.67 39.01
C LYS A 15 -6.39 -25.20 38.94
N ARG A 16 -5.11 -24.90 39.18
CA ARG A 16 -4.49 -23.64 38.75
C ARG A 16 -4.39 -23.67 37.22
N GLY A 17 -5.33 -23.00 36.54
CA GLY A 17 -5.18 -22.66 35.13
C GLY A 17 -3.89 -21.86 34.95
N GLY A 18 -2.97 -22.40 34.16
CA GLY A 18 -1.65 -21.79 33.94
C GLY A 18 -1.78 -20.39 33.38
N VAL A 19 -1.21 -19.41 34.08
CA VAL A 19 -0.90 -18.10 33.53
C VAL A 19 0.14 -18.35 32.43
N LYS A 20 -0.26 -18.27 31.16
CA LYS A 20 0.72 -18.29 30.06
C LYS A 20 1.63 -17.08 30.23
N ASP A 21 2.91 -17.33 30.49
CA ASP A 21 3.93 -16.30 30.57
C ASP A 21 3.86 -15.41 29.34
N SER A 22 3.73 -14.12 29.58
CA SER A 22 3.75 -13.10 28.53
C SER A 22 5.19 -12.63 28.40
N PRO A 23 5.96 -13.14 27.41
CA PRO A 23 7.39 -12.89 27.36
C PRO A 23 7.66 -11.38 27.23
N LEU A 24 8.62 -10.92 28.02
CA LEU A 24 9.23 -9.60 27.85
C LEU A 24 10.37 -9.77 26.84
N VAL A 25 10.25 -9.13 25.68
CA VAL A 25 11.26 -9.17 24.61
C VAL A 25 11.92 -7.82 24.47
N GLU A 26 13.22 -7.82 24.19
CA GLU A 26 13.96 -6.62 23.80
C GLU A 26 14.05 -6.54 22.27
N ILE A 27 13.65 -5.41 21.70
CA ILE A 27 13.70 -5.13 20.26
C ILE A 27 14.32 -3.75 20.09
N GLN A 28 15.52 -3.70 19.49
CA GLN A 28 16.25 -2.44 19.27
C GLN A 28 16.32 -1.54 20.53
N GLY A 29 16.65 -2.11 21.69
CA GLY A 29 16.73 -1.40 22.97
C GLY A 29 15.38 -1.05 23.61
N ARG A 30 14.25 -1.53 23.08
CA ARG A 30 12.90 -1.34 23.63
C ARG A 30 12.36 -2.64 24.21
N HIS A 31 11.81 -2.58 25.42
CA HIS A 31 11.19 -3.73 26.05
C HIS A 31 9.69 -3.79 25.73
N LEU A 32 9.22 -4.92 25.22
CA LEU A 32 7.82 -5.16 24.88
C LEU A 32 7.31 -6.43 25.56
N LYS A 33 6.18 -6.32 26.26
CA LYS A 33 5.46 -7.49 26.77
C LYS A 33 4.53 -8.02 25.68
N LEU A 34 4.84 -9.18 25.12
CA LEU A 34 3.98 -9.86 24.16
C LEU A 34 2.99 -10.76 24.89
N THR A 35 1.73 -10.75 24.45
CA THR A 35 0.63 -11.44 25.16
C THR A 35 -0.11 -12.36 24.21
N ASN A 36 -0.75 -13.42 24.72
CA ASN A 36 -1.69 -14.25 23.94
C ASN A 36 -1.13 -14.74 22.59
N LEU A 37 0.15 -15.15 22.54
CA LEU A 37 0.83 -15.51 21.28
C LEU A 37 0.14 -16.66 20.53
N ASP A 38 -0.40 -17.63 21.26
CA ASP A 38 -1.12 -18.77 20.68
C ASP A 38 -2.57 -18.46 20.28
N LYS A 39 -3.05 -17.22 20.51
CA LYS A 39 -4.41 -16.85 20.12
C LYS A 39 -4.52 -16.91 18.60
N VAL A 40 -5.41 -17.76 18.10
CA VAL A 40 -5.71 -17.86 16.67
C VAL A 40 -6.42 -16.58 16.23
N LEU A 41 -5.86 -15.89 15.23
CA LEU A 41 -6.46 -14.70 14.63
C LEU A 41 -7.06 -15.00 13.25
N TYR A 42 -6.58 -16.03 12.55
CA TYR A 42 -7.19 -16.55 11.31
C TYR A 42 -7.62 -18.00 11.52
N PRO A 43 -8.88 -18.28 11.88
CA PRO A 43 -9.36 -19.62 12.17
C PRO A 43 -9.14 -20.62 11.03
N SER A 44 -9.44 -20.23 9.78
CA SER A 44 -9.33 -21.12 8.61
C SER A 44 -7.92 -21.64 8.34
N ALA A 45 -6.90 -20.89 8.76
CA ALA A 45 -5.49 -21.19 8.53
C ALA A 45 -4.75 -21.59 9.82
N GLY A 46 -5.42 -21.56 10.97
CA GLY A 46 -4.78 -21.70 12.28
C GLY A 46 -3.73 -20.63 12.57
N PHE A 47 -3.77 -19.48 11.87
CA PHE A 47 -2.71 -18.46 11.95
C PHE A 47 -2.84 -17.65 13.24
N THR A 48 -1.81 -17.70 14.09
CA THR A 48 -1.84 -17.13 15.45
C THR A 48 -1.36 -15.69 15.51
N LYS A 49 -1.65 -15.02 16.63
CA LYS A 49 -1.13 -13.70 16.94
C LYS A 49 0.40 -13.68 16.95
N GLY A 50 1.05 -14.74 17.45
CA GLY A 50 2.50 -14.89 17.39
C GLY A 50 3.03 -14.89 15.96
N GLN A 51 2.32 -15.55 15.03
CA GLN A 51 2.69 -15.55 13.61
C GLN A 51 2.41 -14.21 12.90
N VAL A 52 1.38 -13.46 13.32
CA VAL A 52 1.16 -12.07 12.87
C VAL A 52 2.33 -11.18 13.32
N ILE A 53 2.78 -11.32 14.57
CA ILE A 53 3.94 -10.59 15.09
C ILE A 53 5.21 -10.99 14.34
N ASP A 54 5.47 -12.29 14.14
CA ASP A 54 6.63 -12.79 13.39
C ASP A 54 6.66 -12.25 11.96
N TYR A 55 5.52 -12.30 11.26
CA TYR A 55 5.40 -11.75 9.91
C TYR A 55 5.80 -10.28 9.87
N TYR A 56 5.20 -9.46 10.75
CA TYR A 56 5.48 -8.03 10.78
C TYR A 56 6.92 -7.72 11.20
N ALA A 57 7.51 -8.50 12.11
CA ALA A 57 8.90 -8.35 12.49
C ALA A 57 9.85 -8.66 11.32
N ARG A 58 9.60 -9.73 10.56
CA ARG A 58 10.46 -10.17 9.45
C ARG A 58 10.31 -9.34 8.18
N ILE A 59 9.12 -8.79 7.93
CA ILE A 59 8.87 -7.91 6.78
C ILE A 59 9.27 -6.45 7.06
N ALA A 60 9.52 -6.09 8.32
CA ALA A 60 9.85 -4.73 8.75
C ALA A 60 10.94 -4.03 7.92
N PRO A 61 12.05 -4.69 7.50
CA PRO A 61 13.11 -4.02 6.74
C PRO A 61 12.62 -3.35 5.45
N VAL A 62 11.61 -3.93 4.80
CA VAL A 62 11.00 -3.34 3.59
C VAL A 62 9.71 -2.59 3.89
N LEU A 63 8.94 -2.97 4.92
CA LEU A 63 7.68 -2.31 5.26
C LEU A 63 7.87 -0.95 5.96
N VAL A 64 8.76 -0.86 6.94
CA VAL A 64 8.94 0.36 7.75
C VAL A 64 9.26 1.60 6.89
N PRO A 65 10.14 1.53 5.87
CA PRO A 65 10.35 2.66 4.96
C PRO A 65 9.07 3.22 4.33
N HIS A 66 8.10 2.35 3.99
CA HIS A 66 6.81 2.77 3.42
C HIS A 66 5.84 3.36 4.44
N LEU A 67 6.00 3.04 5.74
CA LEU A 67 5.18 3.59 6.83
C LEU A 67 5.81 4.83 7.48
N ASN A 68 7.11 5.01 7.31
CA ASN A 68 7.89 6.01 8.03
C ASN A 68 7.31 7.43 7.82
N ALA A 69 7.09 8.11 8.94
CA ALA A 69 6.49 9.44 9.01
C ALA A 69 5.10 9.58 8.36
N ARG A 70 4.38 8.49 8.10
CA ARG A 70 2.99 8.53 7.62
C ARG A 70 2.00 8.33 8.77
N PRO A 71 1.02 9.24 8.94
CA PRO A 71 -0.13 9.01 9.79
C PRO A 71 -0.83 7.68 9.48
N LEU A 72 -0.93 6.79 10.47
CA LEU A 72 -1.55 5.48 10.31
C LEU A 72 -2.97 5.43 10.87
N THR A 73 -3.90 4.95 10.06
CA THR A 73 -5.15 4.35 10.54
C THR A 73 -4.91 2.86 10.72
N LEU A 74 -5.18 2.34 11.93
CA LEU A 74 -5.09 0.92 12.22
C LEU A 74 -6.45 0.27 12.09
N LYS A 75 -6.52 -0.94 11.56
CA LYS A 75 -7.70 -1.80 11.67
C LYS A 75 -7.37 -2.98 12.57
N ARG A 76 -8.00 -2.99 13.74
CA ARG A 76 -7.67 -3.93 14.83
C ARG A 76 -8.70 -5.03 14.93
N TYR A 77 -8.19 -6.24 15.11
CA TYR A 77 -8.97 -7.48 15.21
C TYR A 77 -8.58 -8.24 16.49
N PRO A 78 -8.90 -7.70 17.69
CA PRO A 78 -8.43 -8.28 18.95
C PRO A 78 -8.84 -9.74 19.13
N ASN A 79 -9.94 -10.16 18.52
CA ASN A 79 -10.53 -11.49 18.63
C ASN A 79 -10.44 -12.34 17.35
N GLY A 80 -9.71 -11.88 16.34
CA GLY A 80 -9.56 -12.58 15.06
C GLY A 80 -10.41 -11.97 13.94
N VAL A 81 -10.18 -12.45 12.72
CA VAL A 81 -10.70 -11.86 11.47
C VAL A 81 -12.20 -12.09 11.24
N ASP A 82 -12.78 -13.10 11.87
CA ASP A 82 -14.21 -13.44 11.79
C ASP A 82 -15.06 -12.68 12.82
N GLU A 83 -14.40 -11.96 13.75
CA GLU A 83 -15.03 -11.22 14.85
C GLU A 83 -15.07 -9.71 14.59
N GLN A 84 -15.70 -8.97 15.49
CA GLN A 84 -15.77 -7.51 15.40
C GLN A 84 -14.38 -6.85 15.38
N PHE A 85 -14.22 -5.92 14.44
CA PHE A 85 -13.04 -5.07 14.31
C PHE A 85 -13.38 -3.61 14.61
N PHE A 86 -12.35 -2.80 14.83
CA PHE A 86 -12.50 -1.35 14.88
C PHE A 86 -11.33 -0.63 14.21
N PHE A 87 -11.59 0.61 13.79
CA PHE A 87 -10.58 1.51 13.27
C PHE A 87 -10.03 2.39 14.39
N GLU A 88 -8.72 2.50 14.50
CA GLU A 88 -8.03 3.36 15.46
C GLU A 88 -7.18 4.39 14.69
N LYS A 89 -7.63 5.64 14.72
CA LYS A 89 -6.90 6.80 14.17
C LYS A 89 -6.16 7.56 15.25
N ASN A 90 -6.81 7.75 16.40
CA ASN A 90 -6.25 8.46 17.54
C ASN A 90 -5.50 7.49 18.43
N ALA A 91 -4.21 7.73 18.65
CA ALA A 91 -3.37 6.91 19.50
C ALA A 91 -3.94 6.81 20.92
N THR A 92 -3.87 5.61 21.49
CA THR A 92 -4.22 5.38 22.90
C THR A 92 -3.30 6.17 23.84
N LYS A 93 -3.87 6.68 24.94
CA LYS A 93 -3.10 7.39 25.99
C LYS A 93 -2.08 6.48 26.69
N HIS A 94 -2.31 5.18 26.70
CA HIS A 94 -1.46 4.18 27.36
C HIS A 94 -0.39 3.59 26.44
N ARG A 95 -0.09 4.24 25.30
CA ARG A 95 1.00 3.79 24.42
C ARG A 95 2.35 3.93 25.13
N PRO A 96 3.36 3.13 24.76
CA PRO A 96 4.73 3.40 25.17
C PRO A 96 5.17 4.81 24.78
N ASP A 97 5.99 5.43 25.61
CA ASP A 97 6.53 6.78 25.42
C ASP A 97 7.30 6.94 24.10
N TRP A 98 7.99 5.87 23.69
CA TRP A 98 8.77 5.81 22.47
C TRP A 98 7.96 5.68 21.19
N VAL A 99 6.69 5.26 21.25
CA VAL A 99 5.80 5.23 20.06
C VAL A 99 5.47 6.66 19.64
N LYS A 100 6.00 7.12 18.51
CA LYS A 100 5.78 8.50 18.07
C LYS A 100 4.38 8.71 17.50
N THR A 101 3.89 9.94 17.63
CA THR A 101 2.59 10.37 17.09
C THR A 101 2.70 11.71 16.37
N ALA A 102 1.83 11.94 15.39
CA ALA A 102 1.65 13.22 14.72
C ALA A 102 0.25 13.80 15.00
N PRO A 103 0.14 15.01 15.57
CA PRO A 103 -1.15 15.69 15.70
C PRO A 103 -1.58 16.22 14.34
N ILE A 104 -2.75 15.80 13.87
CA ILE A 104 -3.37 16.28 12.63
C ILE A 104 -4.74 16.85 12.95
N TRP A 105 -5.01 18.08 12.51
CA TRP A 105 -6.29 18.73 12.72
C TRP A 105 -7.40 17.97 11.99
N SER A 106 -8.49 17.67 12.70
CA SER A 106 -9.70 17.11 12.11
C SER A 106 -10.82 18.13 12.22
N GLU A 107 -11.30 18.63 11.08
CA GLU A 107 -12.44 19.55 11.03
C GLU A 107 -13.69 18.91 11.64
N GLY A 108 -14.04 17.69 11.22
CA GLY A 108 -15.22 16.98 11.73
C GLY A 108 -15.19 16.70 13.24
N ASN A 109 -14.02 16.55 13.85
CA ASN A 109 -13.90 16.36 15.31
C ASN A 109 -13.57 17.66 16.07
N ARG A 110 -13.30 18.76 15.35
CA ARG A 110 -12.87 20.07 15.90
C ARG A 110 -11.72 19.97 16.90
N ARG A 111 -10.77 19.05 16.65
CA ARG A 111 -9.60 18.81 17.48
C ARG A 111 -8.49 18.12 16.70
N ASN A 112 -7.29 18.10 17.27
CA ASN A 112 -6.22 17.24 16.77
C ASN A 112 -6.50 15.76 17.07
N ILE A 113 -6.28 14.92 16.07
CA ILE A 113 -6.16 13.48 16.17
C ILE A 113 -4.67 13.16 16.18
N ASN A 114 -4.21 12.41 17.18
CA ASN A 114 -2.82 11.99 17.29
C ASN A 114 -2.62 10.66 16.56
N TYR A 115 -2.20 10.71 15.30
CA TYR A 115 -1.95 9.49 14.52
C TYR A 115 -0.66 8.82 14.94
N ILE A 116 -0.63 7.50 14.99
CA ILE A 116 0.60 6.73 15.25
C ILE A 116 1.52 6.79 14.03
N LEU A 117 2.82 6.91 14.28
CA LEU A 117 3.88 6.82 13.26
C LEU A 117 4.68 5.53 13.48
N ALA A 118 4.53 4.54 12.59
CA ALA A 118 5.30 3.30 12.67
C ALA A 118 6.67 3.47 11.97
N ASN A 119 7.57 4.19 12.64
CA ASN A 119 8.87 4.57 12.09
C ASN A 119 9.96 3.51 12.31
N ASP A 120 9.69 2.48 13.10
CA ASP A 120 10.68 1.49 13.52
C ASP A 120 10.05 0.12 13.80
N LEU A 121 10.91 -0.88 13.92
CA LEU A 121 10.54 -2.27 14.20
C LEU A 121 9.82 -2.43 15.56
N PRO A 122 10.28 -1.84 16.68
CA PRO A 122 9.56 -1.90 17.95
C PRO A 122 8.12 -1.41 17.85
N THR A 123 7.88 -0.29 17.16
CA THR A 123 6.53 0.25 16.97
C THR A 123 5.67 -0.70 16.16
N LEU A 124 6.22 -1.25 15.07
CA LEU A 124 5.50 -2.21 14.24
C LEU A 124 5.12 -3.49 15.01
N VAL A 125 6.04 -4.03 15.81
CA VAL A 125 5.76 -5.21 16.66
C VAL A 125 4.74 -4.88 17.75
N TRP A 126 4.81 -3.71 18.35
CA TRP A 126 3.79 -3.25 19.31
C TRP A 126 2.40 -3.16 18.67
N LEU A 127 2.30 -2.62 17.46
CA LEU A 127 1.04 -2.58 16.70
C LEU A 127 0.49 -3.98 16.41
N ALA A 128 1.35 -4.90 15.97
CA ALA A 128 0.96 -6.30 15.76
C ALA A 128 0.49 -6.97 17.07
N ASN A 129 1.14 -6.67 18.21
CA ASN A 129 0.74 -7.15 19.53
C ASN A 129 -0.65 -6.63 19.96
N LEU A 130 -1.04 -5.44 19.50
CA LEU A 130 -2.39 -4.88 19.66
C LEU A 130 -3.44 -5.46 18.69
N ALA A 131 -3.06 -6.48 17.92
CA ALA A 131 -3.84 -7.08 16.83
C ALA A 131 -4.25 -6.08 15.74
N ALA A 132 -3.39 -5.08 15.46
CA ALA A 132 -3.52 -4.26 14.26
C ALA A 132 -3.10 -5.09 13.04
N ILE A 133 -4.06 -5.85 12.50
CA ILE A 133 -3.81 -6.73 11.35
C ILE A 133 -3.62 -5.90 10.09
N GLU A 134 -4.43 -4.86 9.87
CA GLU A 134 -4.29 -4.01 8.68
C GLU A 134 -3.75 -2.62 9.05
N LEU A 135 -2.74 -2.18 8.30
CA LEU A 135 -2.08 -0.88 8.43
C LEU A 135 -2.46 -0.01 7.23
N HIS A 136 -3.04 1.16 7.48
CA HIS A 136 -3.53 2.06 6.44
C HIS A 136 -2.86 3.45 6.57
N PRO A 137 -1.72 3.69 5.90
CA PRO A 137 -1.09 5.00 5.84
C PRO A 137 -1.84 6.00 4.97
N SER A 138 -1.63 7.29 5.25
CA SER A 138 -1.92 8.39 4.33
C SER A 138 -0.96 8.38 3.13
N LEU A 139 -1.41 8.97 2.01
CA LEU A 139 -0.54 9.17 0.83
C LEU A 139 0.50 10.29 1.03
N SER A 140 0.30 11.16 2.03
CA SER A 140 1.23 12.21 2.47
C SER A 140 2.02 11.81 3.71
N LEU A 141 3.05 12.59 4.01
CA LEU A 141 3.80 12.51 5.27
C LEU A 141 3.16 13.43 6.32
N ALA A 142 3.32 13.10 7.60
CA ALA A 142 2.79 13.88 8.72
C ALA A 142 3.20 15.35 8.70
N LYS A 143 4.43 15.63 8.26
CA LYS A 143 4.99 16.99 8.22
C LYS A 143 4.28 17.92 7.23
N GLU A 144 3.63 17.36 6.22
CA GLU A 144 3.01 18.11 5.12
C GLU A 144 1.80 17.32 4.62
N ILE A 145 0.77 17.23 5.48
CA ILE A 145 -0.39 16.37 5.25
C ILE A 145 -1.11 16.68 3.93
N ALA A 146 -1.12 17.94 3.51
CA ALA A 146 -1.77 18.39 2.27
C ALA A 146 -0.98 18.07 0.98
N CYS A 147 0.28 17.63 1.09
CA CYS A 147 1.14 17.29 -0.04
C CYS A 147 1.29 15.76 -0.15
N PRO A 148 0.50 15.07 -1.00
CA PRO A 148 0.68 13.65 -1.22
C PRO A 148 2.02 13.36 -1.89
N THR A 149 2.65 12.27 -1.47
CA THR A 149 3.90 11.78 -2.08
C THR A 149 3.66 10.88 -3.29
N MET A 150 2.42 10.47 -3.53
CA MET A 150 2.01 9.54 -4.58
C MET A 150 0.52 9.74 -4.91
N ILE A 151 0.13 9.30 -6.10
CA ILE A 151 -1.27 9.16 -6.52
C ILE A 151 -1.59 7.66 -6.68
N VAL A 152 -2.80 7.26 -6.31
CA VAL A 152 -3.24 5.85 -6.32
C VAL A 152 -4.55 5.67 -7.08
N PHE A 153 -4.67 4.55 -7.78
CA PHE A 153 -5.91 4.08 -8.39
C PHE A 153 -6.23 2.70 -7.81
N ASP A 154 -7.28 2.60 -7.02
CA ASP A 154 -7.73 1.33 -6.44
C ASP A 154 -8.75 0.68 -7.37
N LEU A 155 -8.36 -0.43 -7.99
CA LEU A 155 -9.15 -1.14 -8.99
C LEU A 155 -9.96 -2.21 -8.29
N ASP A 156 -11.25 -1.91 -8.12
CA ASP A 156 -12.19 -2.68 -7.31
C ASP A 156 -13.18 -3.46 -8.20
N PRO A 157 -13.03 -4.78 -8.37
CA PRO A 157 -13.90 -5.55 -9.24
C PRO A 157 -15.24 -5.87 -8.56
N GLY A 158 -16.35 -5.65 -9.27
CA GLY A 158 -17.68 -6.10 -8.89
C GLY A 158 -18.01 -7.46 -9.52
N PRO A 159 -18.45 -8.46 -8.74
CA PRO A 159 -18.73 -9.79 -9.27
C PRO A 159 -19.67 -9.77 -10.49
N PRO A 160 -19.47 -10.66 -11.49
CA PRO A 160 -18.47 -11.73 -11.54
C PRO A 160 -17.05 -11.28 -11.92
N ALA A 161 -16.80 -9.99 -12.15
CA ALA A 161 -15.44 -9.50 -12.39
C ALA A 161 -14.54 -9.76 -11.17
N ASN A 162 -13.26 -9.93 -11.43
CA ASN A 162 -12.23 -10.19 -10.44
C ASN A 162 -10.93 -9.47 -10.81
N ILE A 163 -9.82 -9.82 -10.16
CA ILE A 163 -8.52 -9.18 -10.39
C ILE A 163 -8.02 -9.29 -11.84
N VAL A 164 -8.48 -10.28 -12.62
CA VAL A 164 -8.14 -10.42 -14.06
C VAL A 164 -8.68 -9.22 -14.85
N GLN A 165 -9.92 -8.80 -14.60
CA GLN A 165 -10.46 -7.57 -15.20
C GLN A 165 -9.70 -6.33 -14.72
N CYS A 166 -9.26 -6.31 -13.45
CA CYS A 166 -8.42 -5.23 -12.94
C CYS A 166 -7.07 -5.17 -13.66
N CYS A 167 -6.50 -6.30 -14.10
CA CYS A 167 -5.26 -6.31 -14.88
C CYS A 167 -5.43 -5.57 -16.22
N GLN A 168 -6.56 -5.77 -16.91
CA GLN A 168 -6.85 -5.04 -18.15
C GLN A 168 -6.90 -3.53 -17.91
N VAL A 169 -7.63 -3.10 -16.89
CA VAL A 169 -7.74 -1.68 -16.53
C VAL A 169 -6.39 -1.10 -16.10
N ALA A 170 -5.57 -1.88 -15.40
CA ALA A 170 -4.21 -1.50 -15.04
C ALA A 170 -3.29 -1.29 -16.25
N PHE A 171 -3.46 -2.07 -17.33
CA PHE A 171 -2.68 -1.84 -18.56
C PHE A 171 -3.05 -0.52 -19.24
N TRP A 172 -4.34 -0.17 -19.30
CA TRP A 172 -4.75 1.13 -19.83
C TRP A 172 -4.21 2.29 -19.00
N LEU A 173 -4.28 2.19 -17.67
CA LEU A 173 -3.65 3.16 -16.77
C LEU A 173 -2.14 3.27 -17.02
N ARG A 174 -1.44 2.13 -17.13
CA ARG A 174 0.00 2.09 -17.41
C ARG A 174 0.34 2.79 -18.72
N GLU A 175 -0.42 2.52 -19.77
CA GLU A 175 -0.21 3.12 -21.10
C GLU A 175 -0.43 4.64 -21.05
N ILE A 176 -1.49 5.10 -20.39
CA ILE A 176 -1.76 6.53 -20.15
C ILE A 176 -0.59 7.18 -19.42
N PHE A 177 -0.09 6.57 -18.34
CA PHE A 177 1.06 7.09 -17.60
C PHE A 177 2.34 7.12 -18.44
N GLN A 178 2.60 6.07 -19.21
CA GLN A 178 3.75 6.02 -20.11
C GLN A 178 3.71 7.14 -21.16
N ARG A 179 2.54 7.50 -21.69
CA ARG A 179 2.39 8.64 -22.61
C ARG A 179 2.75 9.96 -21.93
N PHE A 180 2.46 10.11 -20.63
CA PHE A 180 2.90 11.25 -19.83
C PHE A 180 4.36 11.17 -19.35
N GLY A 181 5.09 10.12 -19.72
CA GLY A 181 6.46 9.88 -19.22
C GLY A 181 6.50 9.53 -17.74
N LEU A 182 5.41 8.99 -17.19
CA LEU A 182 5.26 8.59 -15.79
C LEU A 182 5.40 7.06 -15.63
N GLU A 183 6.17 6.65 -14.65
CA GLU A 183 6.27 5.28 -14.16
C GLU A 183 5.18 4.99 -13.13
N SER A 184 4.59 3.79 -13.26
CA SER A 184 3.53 3.29 -12.39
C SER A 184 3.87 1.88 -11.88
N PHE A 185 3.45 1.60 -10.65
CA PHE A 185 3.83 0.41 -9.90
C PHE A 185 2.58 -0.31 -9.38
N PRO A 186 2.34 -1.57 -9.78
CA PRO A 186 1.19 -2.33 -9.33
C PRO A 186 1.45 -3.06 -8.01
N LYS A 187 0.43 -3.10 -7.16
CA LYS A 187 0.37 -4.04 -6.04
C LYS A 187 -1.01 -4.65 -5.92
N THR A 188 -1.08 -5.90 -5.49
CA THR A 188 -2.36 -6.50 -5.14
C THR A 188 -2.90 -5.80 -3.90
N SER A 189 -4.22 -5.65 -3.79
CA SER A 189 -4.84 -5.17 -2.55
C SER A 189 -4.67 -6.19 -1.40
N GLY A 190 -4.29 -7.43 -1.70
CA GLY A 190 -4.38 -8.58 -0.79
C GLY A 190 -5.82 -9.06 -0.58
N SER A 191 -6.77 -8.49 -1.31
CA SER A 191 -8.17 -8.86 -1.30
C SER A 191 -8.63 -9.25 -2.70
N LYS A 192 -9.54 -8.50 -3.32
CA LYS A 192 -10.13 -8.82 -4.64
C LYS A 192 -9.53 -8.00 -5.77
N GLY A 193 -9.02 -6.80 -5.46
CA GLY A 193 -8.59 -5.81 -6.44
C GLY A 193 -7.07 -5.66 -6.58
N LEU A 194 -6.70 -4.80 -7.52
CA LEU A 194 -5.33 -4.40 -7.84
C LEU A 194 -5.19 -2.88 -7.64
N GLN A 195 -4.02 -2.39 -7.24
CA GLN A 195 -3.79 -0.97 -7.02
C GLN A 195 -2.61 -0.49 -7.84
N ILE A 196 -2.77 0.65 -8.50
CA ILE A 196 -1.73 1.27 -9.33
C ILE A 196 -1.27 2.57 -8.66
N TYR A 197 0.02 2.65 -8.37
CA TYR A 197 0.63 3.81 -7.73
C TYR A 197 1.56 4.52 -8.71
N VAL A 198 1.54 5.85 -8.68
CA VAL A 198 2.54 6.69 -9.36
C VAL A 198 3.21 7.55 -8.29
N PRO A 199 4.52 7.39 -8.04
CA PRO A 199 5.23 8.21 -7.08
C PRO A 199 5.41 9.62 -7.62
N LEU A 200 5.14 10.61 -6.78
CA LEU A 200 5.32 12.01 -7.11
C LEU A 200 6.57 12.55 -6.41
N ASN A 201 6.66 12.38 -5.08
CA ASN A 201 7.78 12.86 -4.26
C ASN A 201 8.24 14.30 -4.60
N SER A 202 7.29 15.12 -5.05
CA SER A 202 7.45 16.48 -5.54
C SER A 202 6.33 17.33 -4.97
N LYS A 203 6.50 18.66 -4.95
CA LYS A 203 5.48 19.56 -4.42
C LYS A 203 4.20 19.46 -5.26
N THR A 204 3.10 19.11 -4.61
CA THR A 204 1.76 18.98 -5.20
C THR A 204 0.71 19.10 -4.10
N SER A 205 -0.57 19.03 -4.44
CA SER A 205 -1.68 19.05 -3.50
C SER A 205 -2.75 18.03 -3.87
N TYR A 206 -3.61 17.68 -2.92
CA TYR A 206 -4.81 16.90 -3.21
C TYR A 206 -5.78 17.60 -4.18
N ASP A 207 -5.80 18.94 -4.19
CA ASP A 207 -6.54 19.72 -5.19
C ASP A 207 -6.02 19.52 -6.62
N THR A 208 -4.79 19.02 -6.77
CA THR A 208 -4.22 18.65 -8.08
C THR A 208 -4.41 17.16 -8.36
N THR A 209 -4.06 16.29 -7.41
CA THR A 209 -4.05 14.83 -7.64
C THR A 209 -5.46 14.24 -7.73
N LYS A 210 -6.42 14.72 -6.94
CA LYS A 210 -7.79 14.19 -6.91
C LYS A 210 -8.55 14.48 -8.21
N PRO A 211 -8.58 15.72 -8.74
CA PRO A 211 -9.23 15.97 -10.03
C PRO A 211 -8.56 15.25 -11.19
N PHE A 212 -7.22 15.14 -11.17
CA PHE A 212 -6.48 14.37 -12.17
C PHE A 212 -6.89 12.89 -12.15
N ALA A 213 -6.91 12.24 -10.98
CA ALA A 213 -7.35 10.85 -10.84
C ALA A 213 -8.80 10.64 -11.32
N HIS A 214 -9.69 11.56 -10.96
CA HIS A 214 -11.09 11.51 -11.37
C HIS A 214 -11.24 11.67 -12.88
N ALA A 215 -10.49 12.57 -13.51
CA ALA A 215 -10.51 12.75 -14.96
C ALA A 215 -10.04 11.49 -15.70
N LEU A 216 -8.97 10.83 -15.22
CA LEU A 216 -8.52 9.53 -15.76
C LEU A 216 -9.60 8.45 -15.61
N ALA A 217 -10.22 8.35 -14.43
CA ALA A 217 -11.26 7.36 -14.18
C ALA A 217 -12.47 7.55 -15.13
N ARG A 218 -12.88 8.80 -15.37
CA ARG A 218 -13.97 9.12 -16.30
C ARG A 218 -13.59 8.89 -17.76
N LEU A 219 -12.35 9.16 -18.14
CA LEU A 219 -11.85 8.86 -19.49
C LEU A 219 -11.93 7.35 -19.75
N LEU A 220 -11.41 6.54 -18.82
CA LEU A 220 -11.46 5.07 -18.94
C LEU A 220 -12.90 4.54 -18.94
N GLU A 221 -13.78 5.12 -18.12
CA GLU A 221 -15.20 4.78 -18.17
C GLU A 221 -15.82 5.13 -19.52
N ASP A 222 -15.51 6.28 -20.11
CA ASP A 222 -16.07 6.69 -21.40
C ASP A 222 -15.60 5.79 -22.55
N GLU A 223 -14.32 5.42 -22.57
CA GLU A 223 -13.72 4.56 -23.60
C GLU A 223 -14.08 3.08 -23.43
N HIS A 224 -14.35 2.63 -22.20
CA HIS A 224 -14.55 1.22 -21.85
C HIS A 224 -15.77 1.02 -20.92
N ARG A 225 -16.92 1.57 -21.30
CA ARG A 225 -18.18 1.58 -20.50
C ARG A 225 -18.67 0.19 -20.11
N ASP A 226 -18.30 -0.85 -20.86
CA ASP A 226 -18.64 -2.24 -20.60
C ASP A 226 -17.84 -2.83 -19.43
N LEU A 227 -16.61 -2.35 -19.19
CA LEU A 227 -15.69 -2.89 -18.20
C LEU A 227 -15.40 -1.96 -17.01
N VAL A 228 -15.50 -0.65 -17.20
CA VAL A 228 -15.09 0.36 -16.21
C VAL A 228 -16.30 1.14 -15.69
N VAL A 229 -16.23 1.51 -14.41
CA VAL A 229 -17.11 2.50 -13.79
C VAL A 229 -16.28 3.44 -12.93
N SER A 230 -16.65 4.72 -12.86
CA SER A 230 -16.00 5.71 -11.98
C SER A 230 -16.92 6.24 -10.86
N ASP A 231 -18.22 5.96 -10.94
CA ASP A 231 -19.20 6.23 -9.87
C ASP A 231 -19.08 5.18 -8.74
N MET A 232 -19.02 5.66 -7.50
CA MET A 232 -18.85 4.82 -6.32
C MET A 232 -20.06 3.93 -5.99
N LYS A 233 -21.24 4.13 -6.62
CA LYS A 233 -22.43 3.30 -6.38
C LYS A 233 -22.15 1.82 -6.68
N LYS A 234 -22.29 0.97 -5.65
CA LYS A 234 -22.06 -0.48 -5.75
C LYS A 234 -22.93 -1.16 -6.83
N ALA A 235 -24.16 -0.67 -7.03
CA ALA A 235 -25.09 -1.22 -8.01
C ALA A 235 -24.58 -1.13 -9.46
N LEU A 236 -23.64 -0.22 -9.75
CA LEU A 236 -23.07 -0.02 -11.09
C LEU A 236 -21.87 -0.92 -11.38
N ARG A 237 -21.38 -1.67 -10.38
CA ARG A 237 -20.12 -2.42 -10.47
C ARG A 237 -20.29 -3.85 -10.96
N THR A 238 -21.51 -4.37 -11.08
CA THR A 238 -21.75 -5.77 -11.48
C THR A 238 -21.06 -6.07 -12.81
N GLY A 239 -20.11 -7.01 -12.81
CA GLY A 239 -19.31 -7.37 -13.99
C GLY A 239 -18.26 -6.34 -14.41
N LYS A 240 -18.07 -5.25 -13.66
CA LYS A 240 -17.18 -4.13 -13.98
C LYS A 240 -16.11 -3.93 -12.91
N VAL A 241 -15.14 -3.08 -13.23
CA VAL A 241 -14.10 -2.61 -12.32
C VAL A 241 -14.37 -1.15 -11.98
N LEU A 242 -14.55 -0.85 -10.70
CA LEU A 242 -14.48 0.53 -10.24
C LEU A 242 -13.02 0.98 -10.29
N VAL A 243 -12.76 2.10 -10.98
CA VAL A 243 -11.52 2.86 -10.82
C VAL A 243 -11.73 3.85 -9.68
N ASP A 244 -11.41 3.45 -8.45
CA ASP A 244 -11.62 4.29 -7.27
C ASP A 244 -10.53 5.36 -7.17
N TRP A 245 -10.85 6.53 -7.72
CA TRP A 245 -10.06 7.75 -7.67
C TRP A 245 -10.18 8.47 -6.31
N SER A 246 -11.16 8.12 -5.48
CA SER A 246 -11.49 8.84 -4.25
C SER A 246 -10.48 8.63 -3.12
N GLN A 247 -9.57 7.66 -3.29
CA GLN A 247 -8.45 7.40 -2.37
C GLN A 247 -7.45 8.57 -2.32
N ASN A 248 -7.42 9.42 -3.35
CA ASN A 248 -6.54 10.58 -3.46
C ASN A 248 -7.09 11.77 -2.67
N ASP A 249 -7.19 11.63 -1.36
CA ASP A 249 -7.77 12.63 -0.47
C ASP A 249 -7.02 12.64 0.86
N GLU A 250 -6.86 13.81 1.47
CA GLU A 250 -6.11 13.96 2.73
C GLU A 250 -6.75 13.24 3.92
N HIS A 251 -8.05 12.98 3.88
CA HIS A 251 -8.77 12.30 4.95
C HIS A 251 -8.82 10.78 4.78
N LYS A 252 -8.31 10.27 3.65
CA LYS A 252 -8.31 8.86 3.29
C LYS A 252 -6.97 8.21 3.62
N THR A 253 -7.05 6.91 3.87
CA THR A 253 -5.91 6.04 4.04
C THR A 253 -6.13 4.78 3.23
N THR A 254 -5.06 4.25 2.64
CA THR A 254 -5.12 3.06 1.79
C THR A 254 -4.26 1.98 2.43
N ILE A 255 -4.62 0.71 2.23
CA ILE A 255 -3.86 -0.42 2.77
C ILE A 255 -2.38 -0.32 2.36
N ALA A 256 -1.48 -0.40 3.35
CA ALA A 256 -0.05 -0.35 3.11
C ALA A 256 0.39 -1.53 2.24
N VAL A 257 1.42 -1.28 1.43
CA VAL A 257 2.23 -2.37 0.89
C VAL A 257 2.71 -3.27 2.03
N TYR A 258 2.76 -4.58 1.83
CA TYR A 258 3.14 -5.59 2.83
C TYR A 258 2.24 -5.69 4.08
N SER A 259 1.15 -4.94 4.17
CA SER A 259 0.18 -5.16 5.24
C SER A 259 -0.58 -6.46 5.02
N LEU A 260 -0.77 -7.22 6.09
CA LEU A 260 -1.75 -8.31 6.14
C LEU A 260 -3.15 -7.75 5.89
N ARG A 261 -4.01 -8.61 5.36
CA ARG A 261 -5.44 -8.38 5.21
C ARG A 261 -6.21 -9.28 6.15
N ALA A 262 -7.24 -8.72 6.78
CA ALA A 262 -8.15 -9.49 7.59
C ALA A 262 -9.23 -10.12 6.69
N ARG A 263 -8.82 -11.21 6.04
CA ARG A 263 -9.65 -12.09 5.22
C ARG A 263 -9.63 -13.47 5.83
N GLU A 264 -10.34 -14.42 5.21
CA GLU A 264 -10.38 -15.81 5.64
C GLU A 264 -8.96 -16.38 5.88
N ARG A 265 -8.02 -16.08 4.98
CA ARG A 265 -6.61 -16.47 5.05
C ARG A 265 -5.69 -15.25 5.22
N PRO A 266 -4.46 -15.38 5.75
CA PRO A 266 -3.52 -14.27 6.00
C PRO A 266 -2.87 -13.77 4.70
N THR A 267 -3.70 -13.25 3.79
CA THR A 267 -3.25 -12.63 2.54
C THR A 267 -2.64 -11.26 2.78
N VAL A 268 -1.82 -10.80 1.84
CA VAL A 268 -1.01 -9.59 1.98
C VAL A 268 -1.21 -8.67 0.77
N SER A 269 -1.26 -7.36 1.00
CA SER A 269 -1.16 -6.38 -0.10
C SER A 269 0.25 -6.37 -0.66
N THR A 270 0.47 -7.00 -1.81
CA THR A 270 1.80 -7.41 -2.25
C THR A 270 2.22 -6.70 -3.54
N PRO A 271 3.40 -6.06 -3.59
CA PRO A 271 3.99 -5.58 -4.84
C PRO A 271 4.14 -6.69 -5.85
N VAL A 272 3.77 -6.40 -7.08
CA VAL A 272 3.92 -7.33 -8.21
C VAL A 272 4.60 -6.62 -9.36
N SER A 273 5.31 -7.39 -10.15
CA SER A 273 5.87 -6.92 -11.41
C SER A 273 4.78 -6.82 -12.49
N TRP A 274 5.01 -6.02 -13.51
CA TRP A 274 4.08 -5.92 -14.64
C TRP A 274 3.99 -7.25 -15.41
N GLU A 275 5.06 -8.03 -15.44
CA GLU A 275 5.11 -9.38 -16.03
C GLU A 275 4.19 -10.35 -15.27
N GLU A 276 4.09 -10.23 -13.94
CA GLU A 276 3.15 -11.02 -13.13
C GLU A 276 1.69 -10.63 -13.42
N VAL A 277 1.42 -9.32 -13.59
CA VAL A 277 0.09 -8.83 -13.99
C VAL A 277 -0.28 -9.37 -15.37
N GLU A 278 0.66 -9.36 -16.32
CA GLU A 278 0.47 -9.87 -17.68
C GLU A 278 0.24 -11.38 -17.70
N LEU A 279 0.99 -12.13 -16.90
CA LEU A 279 0.80 -13.57 -16.78
C LEU A 279 -0.60 -13.91 -16.24
N ALA A 280 -1.04 -13.23 -15.18
CA ALA A 280 -2.37 -13.43 -14.59
C ALA A 280 -3.48 -13.10 -15.60
N PHE A 281 -3.32 -12.02 -16.36
CA PHE A 281 -4.26 -11.63 -17.40
C PHE A 281 -4.34 -12.67 -18.53
N LYS A 282 -3.19 -13.06 -19.12
CA LYS A 282 -3.14 -14.02 -20.24
C LYS A 282 -3.67 -15.40 -19.85
N LYS A 283 -3.37 -15.85 -18.63
CA LYS A 283 -3.86 -17.15 -18.11
C LYS A 283 -5.31 -17.09 -17.61
N LYS A 284 -5.89 -15.89 -17.47
CA LYS A 284 -7.20 -15.66 -16.86
C LYS A 284 -7.31 -16.30 -15.47
N ASP A 285 -6.21 -16.33 -14.73
CA ASP A 285 -6.14 -16.99 -13.44
C ASP A 285 -5.93 -15.97 -12.31
N PRO A 286 -6.99 -15.65 -11.53
CA PRO A 286 -6.88 -14.70 -10.44
C PRO A 286 -5.97 -15.21 -9.30
N LYS A 287 -5.74 -16.53 -9.18
CA LYS A 287 -4.95 -17.11 -8.08
C LYS A 287 -3.46 -16.75 -8.19
N LEU A 288 -2.99 -16.40 -9.38
CA LEU A 288 -1.60 -15.98 -9.63
C LEU A 288 -1.23 -14.66 -8.92
N LEU A 289 -2.23 -13.90 -8.47
CA LEU A 289 -2.07 -12.63 -7.75
C LEU A 289 -2.57 -12.70 -6.31
N VAL A 290 -2.59 -13.90 -5.71
CA VAL A 290 -2.91 -14.11 -4.29
C VAL A 290 -1.66 -14.54 -3.55
N PHE A 291 -1.29 -13.78 -2.51
CA PHE A 291 -0.08 -14.04 -1.73
C PHE A 291 -0.41 -14.05 -0.25
N GLU A 292 -0.06 -15.14 0.43
CA GLU A 292 -0.12 -15.27 1.89
C GLU A 292 1.20 -14.85 2.55
N ALA A 293 1.14 -14.57 3.85
CA ALA A 293 2.25 -14.08 4.68
C ALA A 293 3.60 -14.74 4.38
N GLN A 294 3.68 -16.07 4.46
CA GLN A 294 4.92 -16.82 4.24
C GLN A 294 5.45 -16.65 2.82
N LYS A 295 4.57 -16.64 1.81
CA LYS A 295 4.97 -16.45 0.41
C LYS A 295 5.56 -15.07 0.18
N VAL A 296 5.04 -14.05 0.85
CA VAL A 296 5.57 -12.68 0.74
C VAL A 296 6.95 -12.58 1.36
N LEU A 297 7.19 -13.22 2.51
CA LEU A 297 8.53 -13.25 3.12
C LEU A 297 9.56 -13.89 2.18
N GLU A 298 9.24 -15.03 1.58
CA GLU A 298 10.09 -15.68 0.56
C GLU A 298 10.35 -14.78 -0.65
N ARG A 299 9.30 -14.08 -1.12
CA ARG A 299 9.41 -13.16 -2.27
C ARG A 299 10.35 -12.01 -1.97
N VAL A 300 10.23 -11.38 -0.81
CA VAL A 300 11.09 -10.26 -0.41
C VAL A 300 12.53 -10.72 -0.24
N GLN A 301 12.75 -11.89 0.36
CA GLN A 301 14.10 -12.46 0.46
C GLN A 301 14.74 -12.69 -0.92
N LYS A 302 13.96 -13.11 -1.91
CA LYS A 302 14.45 -13.40 -3.27
C LYS A 302 14.57 -12.17 -4.17
N ARG A 303 13.65 -11.21 -4.05
CA ARG A 303 13.46 -10.12 -5.02
C ARG A 303 13.70 -8.72 -4.45
N GLY A 304 13.89 -8.60 -3.14
CA GLY A 304 13.91 -7.30 -2.46
C GLY A 304 12.55 -6.61 -2.48
N ASP A 305 12.57 -5.29 -2.34
CA ASP A 305 11.38 -4.44 -2.35
C ASP A 305 11.06 -3.94 -3.77
N LEU A 306 10.10 -4.58 -4.44
CA LEU A 306 9.63 -4.14 -5.77
C LEU A 306 8.91 -2.78 -5.74
N PHE A 307 8.56 -2.29 -4.54
CA PHE A 307 7.89 -1.02 -4.33
C PHE A 307 8.85 0.09 -3.86
N GLU A 308 10.15 -0.21 -3.69
CA GLU A 308 11.17 0.77 -3.30
C GLU A 308 11.15 2.06 -4.14
N PRO A 309 10.91 2.03 -5.49
CA PRO A 309 10.82 3.25 -6.28
C PRO A 309 9.81 4.27 -5.75
N LEU A 310 8.75 3.83 -5.04
CA LEU A 310 7.77 4.76 -4.47
C LEU A 310 8.37 5.70 -3.41
N LEU A 311 9.47 5.29 -2.77
CA LEU A 311 10.13 6.07 -1.73
C LEU A 311 10.98 7.22 -2.30
N ASN A 312 11.52 7.04 -3.51
CA ASN A 312 12.63 7.87 -4.01
C ASN A 312 12.35 8.51 -5.37
N LEU A 313 11.58 7.86 -6.25
CA LEU A 313 11.34 8.35 -7.60
C LEU A 313 10.52 9.64 -7.55
N LYS A 314 11.04 10.71 -8.15
CA LYS A 314 10.36 12.00 -8.24
C LYS A 314 9.76 12.18 -9.61
N GLN A 315 8.45 12.36 -9.66
CA GLN A 315 7.71 12.61 -10.89
C GLN A 315 6.75 13.78 -10.68
N LYS A 316 6.38 14.45 -11.77
CA LYS A 316 5.44 15.57 -11.76
C LYS A 316 4.26 15.21 -12.64
N LEU A 317 3.06 15.40 -12.13
CA LEU A 317 1.86 15.31 -12.96
C LEU A 317 1.93 16.37 -14.08
N PRO A 318 1.35 16.08 -15.26
CA PRO A 318 1.27 17.06 -16.33
C PRO A 318 0.42 18.26 -15.88
N ASP A 319 0.80 19.45 -16.37
CA ASP A 319 0.00 20.65 -16.14
C ASP A 319 -1.24 20.64 -17.03
N MET A 320 -2.40 20.50 -16.40
CA MET A 320 -3.70 20.45 -17.08
C MET A 320 -4.43 21.80 -17.08
N SER A 321 -3.85 22.87 -16.50
CA SER A 321 -4.50 24.17 -16.32
C SER A 321 -4.88 24.85 -17.64
N GLY A 322 -4.06 24.67 -18.69
CA GLY A 322 -4.33 25.19 -20.04
C GLY A 322 -5.47 24.48 -20.80
N LEU A 323 -5.96 23.35 -20.28
CA LEU A 323 -6.98 22.50 -20.92
C LEU A 323 -8.38 22.72 -20.33
N ALA A 324 -8.51 23.62 -19.36
CA ALA A 324 -9.69 23.89 -18.54
C ALA A 324 -10.93 24.44 -19.27
N ARG A 325 -10.89 24.64 -20.60
CA ARG A 325 -12.07 25.07 -21.40
C ARG A 325 -12.98 23.92 -21.82
N LYS A 326 -12.61 22.67 -21.53
CA LYS A 326 -13.36 21.46 -21.89
C LYS A 326 -13.71 20.65 -20.63
N SER A 327 -14.59 19.66 -20.73
CA SER A 327 -14.85 18.74 -19.61
C SER A 327 -13.55 18.06 -19.16
N PRO A 328 -13.41 17.63 -17.88
CA PRO A 328 -12.16 17.04 -17.39
C PRO A 328 -11.65 15.85 -18.22
N ALA A 329 -12.54 15.04 -18.78
CA ALA A 329 -12.18 13.92 -19.65
C ALA A 329 -11.66 14.40 -21.03
N GLU A 330 -12.27 15.42 -21.62
CA GLU A 330 -11.79 16.03 -22.86
C GLU A 330 -10.46 16.77 -22.67
N ALA A 331 -10.28 17.42 -21.52
CA ALA A 331 -9.02 18.01 -21.12
C ALA A 331 -7.94 16.91 -21.03
N MET A 332 -8.24 15.78 -20.38
CA MET A 332 -7.33 14.64 -20.31
C MET A 332 -6.96 14.09 -21.68
N LYS A 333 -7.95 13.91 -22.56
CA LYS A 333 -7.75 13.44 -23.93
C LYS A 333 -6.84 14.38 -24.73
N ALA A 334 -7.09 15.68 -24.66
CA ALA A 334 -6.23 16.68 -25.29
C ALA A 334 -4.80 16.69 -24.70
N GLY A 335 -4.65 16.48 -23.39
CA GLY A 335 -3.34 16.31 -22.76
C GLY A 335 -2.59 15.08 -23.27
N LEU A 336 -3.28 13.96 -23.47
CA LEU A 336 -2.72 12.73 -24.05
C LEU A 336 -2.29 12.93 -25.51
N ASP A 337 -3.10 13.64 -26.31
CA ASP A 337 -2.76 13.96 -27.70
C ASP A 337 -1.48 14.83 -27.76
N LEU A 338 -1.39 15.85 -26.91
CA LEU A 338 -0.20 16.70 -26.78
C LEU A 338 1.04 15.91 -26.37
N ALA A 339 0.91 15.00 -25.40
CA ALA A 339 2.01 14.15 -24.96
C ALA A 339 2.50 13.23 -26.10
N ALA A 340 1.58 12.65 -26.88
CA ALA A 340 1.92 11.84 -28.06
C ALA A 340 2.64 12.66 -29.16
N HIS A 341 2.27 13.93 -29.35
CA HIS A 341 2.86 14.80 -30.37
C HIS A 341 4.18 15.47 -29.93
N GLY A 342 4.43 15.58 -28.62
CA GLY A 342 5.70 16.06 -28.07
C GLY A 342 6.84 15.05 -28.25
N VAL A 343 6.52 13.76 -28.16
CA VAL A 343 7.49 12.66 -28.36
C VAL A 343 7.99 12.58 -29.80
N THR A 344 7.15 12.91 -30.80
CA THR A 344 7.54 12.89 -32.22
C THR A 344 8.41 14.07 -32.65
N ARG A 345 8.46 15.17 -31.89
CA ARG A 345 9.33 16.32 -32.17
C ARG A 345 10.75 16.20 -31.59
N GLY A 346 11.03 15.19 -30.75
CA GLY A 346 12.33 14.98 -30.11
C GLY A 346 13.35 14.14 -30.91
N SER A 347 12.95 13.52 -32.01
CA SER A 347 13.78 12.58 -32.79
C SER A 347 14.07 13.06 -34.22
N GLY A 348 14.41 14.34 -34.40
CA GLY A 348 14.68 14.91 -35.73
C GLY A 348 15.77 15.96 -35.76
N LYS A 349 16.92 15.60 -36.37
CA LYS A 349 18.06 16.43 -36.82
C LYS A 349 19.08 16.88 -35.77
N ARG A 350 20.02 15.98 -35.43
CA ARG A 350 21.43 16.38 -35.35
C ARG A 350 21.93 16.67 -36.77
N ARG A 351 22.04 17.95 -37.12
CA ARG A 351 22.79 18.40 -38.30
C ARG A 351 24.26 18.03 -38.09
N SER A 352 24.82 17.24 -39.02
CA SER A 352 26.24 16.98 -39.14
C SER A 352 26.97 18.28 -39.47
N SER A 353 27.80 18.76 -38.55
CA SER A 353 28.82 19.76 -38.85
C SER A 353 30.07 19.04 -39.35
N SER A 354 30.40 19.26 -40.62
CA SER A 354 31.66 18.87 -41.24
C SER A 354 32.82 19.64 -40.60
N ALA A 355 33.75 18.94 -39.97
CA ALA A 355 35.02 19.50 -39.51
C ALA A 355 36.04 19.54 -40.67
N PRO A 356 36.96 20.54 -40.72
CA PRO A 356 37.89 20.69 -41.82
C PRO A 356 39.12 19.78 -41.65
N ARG A 357 39.61 19.25 -42.78
CA ARG A 357 40.88 18.50 -42.90
C ARG A 357 42.04 19.33 -42.35
N ARG A 358 42.76 18.79 -41.37
CA ARG A 358 44.14 19.19 -41.03
C ARG A 358 45.11 18.10 -41.48
N THR A 359 46.02 18.49 -42.36
CA THR A 359 47.20 17.76 -42.82
C THR A 359 48.23 17.62 -41.70
N VAL A 360 48.79 16.41 -41.54
CA VAL A 360 49.94 16.12 -40.65
C VAL A 360 51.18 15.89 -41.53
N PRO A 361 52.34 16.50 -41.23
CA PRO A 361 53.57 16.25 -41.97
C PRO A 361 54.30 15.02 -41.43
N SER A 362 54.77 14.16 -42.34
CA SER A 362 55.62 13.01 -42.04
C SER A 362 57.10 13.42 -41.98
N ARG A 363 57.80 13.01 -40.92
CA ARG A 363 59.28 12.94 -40.81
C ARG A 363 59.58 12.07 -39.60
N ARG A 364 60.13 10.86 -39.75
CA ARG A 364 61.56 10.48 -39.88
C ARG A 364 61.56 8.92 -39.84
N ARG A 365 62.49 8.12 -40.36
CA ARG A 365 63.95 8.20 -40.53
C ARG A 365 64.39 6.91 -41.26
N LYS A 366 65.51 6.98 -42.01
CA LYS A 366 66.54 5.93 -42.24
C LYS A 366 66.07 4.49 -42.55
N LEU A 367 66.24 4.06 -43.79
CA LEU A 367 67.50 3.48 -44.32
C LEU A 367 67.65 3.88 -45.78
#